data_AF-A0A969WUM3-F1
#
_entry.id   AF-A0A969WUM3-F1
#
_cell.length_a   1.000
_cell.length_b   1.000
_cell.length_c   1.000
_cell.angle_alpha   90.00
_cell.angle_beta   90.00
_cell.angle_gamma   90.00
#
_symmetry.space_group_name_H-M   'P 1'
#
loop_
_entity.id
_entity.type
_entity.pdbx_description
1 polymer ?
#
loop_
_entity_poly.entity_id
_entity_poly.type
_entity_poly.pdbx_seq_one_letter_code
_entity_poly.pdbx_strand_id
1 'polypeptide(L)'
;FLLKNAVELNINTSQIIISGSSAGAVAVLQADYEKRNSFESAKTLPPKFQYAGVIAFSGSIFSREGAPTYKIAPAPTLLFHGSADNLVPYNNTRFFNIGMFGSNTLAKEFRKNEYPYLFYSMEGNGHEVAEYPMTDFLPEIEQFITDYIFNKKQLFIDINYRDKNRVVEISDSPKDYYKN
;
A
#
# COMPACT_ATOMS: atom_id res chain seq x y z
N PHE A 1 3.98 -19.88 -7.04
CA PHE A 1 4.00 -20.18 -8.49
C PHE A 1 5.09 -19.42 -9.22
N LEU A 2 5.02 -18.08 -9.31
CA LEU A 2 5.98 -17.25 -10.07
C LEU A 2 7.45 -17.55 -9.78
N LEU A 3 7.83 -17.67 -8.49
CA LEU A 3 9.20 -18.00 -8.09
C LEU A 3 9.70 -19.36 -8.64
N LYS A 4 8.81 -20.35 -8.75
CA LYS A 4 9.15 -21.69 -9.25
C LYS A 4 9.39 -21.68 -10.77
N ASN A 5 8.65 -20.84 -11.49
CA ASN A 5 8.67 -20.79 -12.96
C ASN A 5 9.41 -19.54 -13.48
N ALA A 6 10.25 -18.91 -12.66
CA ALA A 6 10.85 -17.63 -12.98
C ALA A 6 11.72 -17.66 -14.24
N VAL A 7 12.45 -18.75 -14.48
CA VAL A 7 13.28 -18.92 -15.68
C VAL A 7 12.41 -19.00 -16.93
N GLU A 8 11.35 -19.81 -16.90
CA GLU A 8 10.44 -20.01 -18.04
C GLU A 8 9.66 -18.72 -18.37
N LEU A 9 9.24 -17.98 -17.34
CA LEU A 9 8.48 -16.75 -17.49
C LEU A 9 9.36 -15.50 -17.68
N ASN A 10 10.69 -15.65 -17.72
CA ASN A 10 11.67 -14.56 -17.77
C ASN A 10 11.45 -13.50 -16.67
N ILE A 11 11.16 -13.95 -15.46
CA ILE A 11 10.89 -13.10 -14.29
C ILE A 11 12.17 -12.93 -13.48
N ASN A 12 12.56 -11.68 -13.24
CA ASN A 12 13.53 -11.38 -12.19
C ASN A 12 12.85 -11.45 -10.80
N THR A 13 13.17 -12.49 -10.03
CA THR A 13 12.56 -12.72 -8.71
C THR A 13 12.93 -11.68 -7.67
N SER A 14 13.97 -10.87 -7.89
CA SER A 14 14.33 -9.75 -7.02
C SER A 14 13.55 -8.45 -7.33
N GLN A 15 12.64 -8.49 -8.32
CA GLN A 15 11.88 -7.33 -8.81
C GLN A 15 10.37 -7.57 -8.80
N ILE A 16 9.88 -8.50 -7.97
CA ILE A 16 8.44 -8.76 -7.83
C ILE A 16 7.80 -7.63 -7.01
N ILE A 17 6.88 -6.90 -7.63
CA ILE A 17 6.04 -5.86 -7.02
C ILE A 17 4.64 -6.45 -6.80
N ILE A 18 4.00 -6.08 -5.70
CA ILE A 18 2.60 -6.43 -5.43
C ILE A 18 1.75 -5.17 -5.38
N SER A 19 0.55 -5.24 -5.95
CA SER A 19 -0.39 -4.13 -5.99
C SER A 19 -1.81 -4.58 -5.72
N GLY A 20 -2.60 -3.73 -5.07
CA GLY A 20 -3.99 -4.02 -4.77
C GLY A 20 -4.79 -2.77 -4.43
N SER A 21 -6.11 -2.90 -4.58
CA SER A 21 -7.12 -1.87 -4.32
C SER A 21 -8.05 -2.32 -3.20
N SER A 22 -8.45 -1.41 -2.30
CA SER A 22 -9.35 -1.67 -1.18
C SER A 22 -8.94 -2.90 -0.34
N ALA A 23 -9.75 -3.96 -0.30
CA ALA A 23 -9.39 -5.22 0.35
C ALA A 23 -8.09 -5.84 -0.21
N GLY A 24 -7.84 -5.69 -1.52
CA GLY A 24 -6.58 -6.07 -2.15
C GLY A 24 -5.39 -5.20 -1.69
N ALA A 25 -5.62 -3.90 -1.43
CA ALA A 25 -4.61 -3.00 -0.89
C ALA A 25 -4.22 -3.41 0.53
N VAL A 26 -5.20 -3.79 1.36
CA VAL A 26 -4.97 -4.41 2.67
C VAL A 26 -4.14 -5.69 2.52
N ALA A 27 -4.51 -6.56 1.59
CA ALA A 27 -3.80 -7.83 1.39
C ALA A 27 -2.31 -7.63 1.00
N VAL A 28 -2.00 -6.69 0.09
CA VAL A 28 -0.60 -6.48 -0.34
C VAL A 28 0.24 -5.78 0.73
N LEU A 29 -0.32 -4.82 1.47
CA LEU A 29 0.36 -4.19 2.60
C LEU A 29 0.61 -5.21 3.73
N GLN A 30 -0.39 -6.04 4.03
CA GLN A 30 -0.27 -7.12 5.01
C GLN A 30 0.78 -8.15 4.58
N ALA A 31 0.83 -8.51 3.29
CA ALA A 31 1.79 -9.47 2.77
C ALA A 31 3.24 -9.02 2.93
N ASP A 32 3.57 -7.76 2.64
CA ASP A 32 4.92 -7.23 2.91
C ASP A 32 5.17 -7.16 4.43
N TYR A 33 4.24 -6.60 5.20
CA TYR A 33 4.36 -6.49 6.66
C TYR A 33 4.68 -7.84 7.33
N GLU A 34 3.91 -8.87 7.01
CA GLU A 34 4.07 -10.22 7.56
C GLU A 34 5.38 -10.85 7.11
N LYS A 35 5.76 -10.65 5.84
CA LYS A 35 7.00 -11.20 5.30
C LYS A 35 8.24 -10.54 5.92
N ARG A 36 8.21 -9.22 6.12
CA ARG A 36 9.27 -8.45 6.78
C ARG A 36 9.44 -8.80 8.24
N ASN A 37 8.37 -9.23 8.90
CA ASN A 37 8.38 -9.64 10.30
C ASN A 37 8.50 -11.15 10.54
N SER A 38 8.60 -11.94 9.45
CA SER A 38 8.69 -13.40 9.49
C SER A 38 7.52 -14.07 10.22
N PHE A 39 6.31 -13.57 9.99
CA PHE A 39 5.10 -14.18 10.54
C PHE A 39 4.82 -15.54 9.89
N GLU A 40 4.06 -16.39 10.58
CA GLU A 40 3.78 -17.78 10.16
C GLU A 40 3.15 -17.86 8.77
N SER A 41 2.19 -16.99 8.49
CA SER A 41 1.48 -16.86 7.21
C SER A 41 2.43 -16.63 6.03
N ALA A 42 3.57 -15.97 6.25
CA ALA A 42 4.56 -15.67 5.22
C ALA A 42 5.59 -16.78 4.98
N LYS A 43 5.60 -17.85 5.79
CA LYS A 43 6.57 -18.97 5.65
C LYS A 43 6.37 -19.83 4.40
N THR A 44 5.23 -19.69 3.72
CA THR A 44 5.02 -20.29 2.40
C THR A 44 6.00 -19.75 1.34
N LEU A 45 6.56 -18.56 1.55
CA LEU A 45 7.57 -17.96 0.69
C LEU A 45 8.99 -18.29 1.18
N PRO A 46 9.97 -18.42 0.26
CA PRO A 46 11.35 -18.70 0.63
C PRO A 46 11.89 -17.70 1.68
N PRO A 47 12.74 -18.15 2.63
CA PRO A 47 13.22 -17.28 3.71
C PRO A 47 13.83 -15.97 3.23
N LYS A 48 14.67 -16.03 2.17
CA LYS A 48 15.39 -14.89 1.59
C LYS A 48 14.57 -14.04 0.61
N PHE A 49 13.36 -14.47 0.22
CA PHE A 49 12.53 -13.70 -0.68
C PHE A 49 12.01 -12.44 0.00
N GLN A 50 11.96 -11.31 -0.70
CA GLN A 50 11.31 -10.08 -0.28
C GLN A 50 10.65 -9.43 -1.49
N TYR A 51 9.51 -8.77 -1.27
CA TYR A 51 8.89 -7.95 -2.31
C TYR A 51 9.76 -6.74 -2.62
N ALA A 52 9.86 -6.39 -3.90
CA ALA A 52 10.65 -5.28 -4.37
C ALA A 52 9.97 -3.93 -4.15
N GLY A 53 8.62 -3.92 -4.15
CA GLY A 53 7.78 -2.74 -3.92
C GLY A 53 6.33 -3.12 -3.65
N VAL A 54 5.59 -2.18 -3.07
CA VAL A 54 4.14 -2.30 -2.81
C VAL A 54 3.42 -1.08 -3.39
N ILE A 55 2.29 -1.28 -4.06
CA ILE A 55 1.43 -0.20 -4.56
C ILE A 55 0.00 -0.42 -4.03
N ALA A 56 -0.47 0.45 -3.16
CA ALA A 56 -1.74 0.28 -2.46
C ALA A 56 -2.70 1.45 -2.72
N PHE A 57 -3.91 1.12 -3.17
CA PHE A 57 -5.00 2.06 -3.40
C PHE A 57 -6.07 1.89 -2.30
N SER A 58 -6.19 2.86 -1.38
CA SER A 58 -7.05 2.81 -0.19
C SER A 58 -6.84 1.54 0.66
N GLY A 59 -5.62 1.38 1.19
CA GLY A 59 -5.23 0.23 2.00
C GLY A 59 -4.94 0.55 3.46
N SER A 60 -4.82 -0.51 4.28
CA SER A 60 -4.39 -0.45 5.67
C SER A 60 -3.71 -1.75 6.11
N ILE A 61 -2.94 -1.71 7.20
CA ILE A 61 -2.37 -2.90 7.84
C ILE A 61 -3.18 -3.24 9.08
N PHE A 62 -3.48 -4.52 9.29
CA PHE A 62 -4.03 -5.01 10.54
C PHE A 62 -2.89 -5.42 11.48
N SER A 63 -2.90 -4.88 12.70
CA SER A 63 -1.91 -5.22 13.73
C SER A 63 -2.58 -5.45 15.07
N ARG A 64 -2.05 -6.44 15.82
CA ARG A 64 -2.46 -6.76 17.19
C ARG A 64 -1.49 -6.18 18.24
N GLU A 65 -0.43 -5.51 17.79
CA GLU A 65 0.70 -5.05 18.60
C GLU A 65 0.82 -3.50 18.58
N GLY A 66 -0.21 -2.79 18.13
CA GLY A 66 -0.15 -1.36 17.89
C GLY A 66 0.36 -1.01 16.49
N ALA A 67 0.99 0.15 16.33
CA ALA A 67 1.48 0.62 15.03
C ALA A 67 2.43 -0.40 14.39
N PRO A 68 2.30 -0.67 13.08
CA PRO A 68 3.19 -1.61 12.40
C PRO A 68 4.66 -1.27 12.60
N THR A 69 5.42 -2.23 13.13
CA THR A 69 6.88 -2.16 13.25
C THR A 69 7.51 -3.25 12.40
N TYR A 70 8.74 -3.03 11.94
CA TYR A 70 9.37 -3.86 10.93
C TYR A 70 10.74 -4.39 11.41
N LYS A 71 10.91 -5.71 11.48
CA LYS A 71 12.21 -6.35 11.74
C LYS A 71 13.20 -6.15 10.60
N ILE A 72 12.68 -6.13 9.38
CA ILE A 72 13.40 -5.82 8.14
C ILE A 72 12.66 -4.64 7.52
N ALA A 73 13.37 -3.58 7.12
CA ALA A 73 12.74 -2.40 6.49
C ALA A 73 11.74 -2.83 5.39
N PRO A 74 10.54 -2.22 5.33
CA PRO A 74 9.52 -2.55 4.35
C PRO A 74 10.02 -2.34 2.92
N ALA A 75 9.31 -2.92 1.95
CA ALA A 75 9.54 -2.56 0.57
C ALA A 75 9.19 -1.08 0.35
N PRO A 76 9.87 -0.38 -0.59
CA PRO A 76 9.40 0.93 -1.03
C PRO A 76 7.92 0.86 -1.38
N THR A 77 7.14 1.81 -0.89
CA THR A 77 5.67 1.73 -0.95
C THR A 77 5.07 2.99 -1.57
N LEU A 78 4.20 2.80 -2.57
CA LEU A 78 3.32 3.82 -3.11
C LEU A 78 1.93 3.68 -2.49
N LEU A 79 1.45 4.77 -1.91
CA LEU A 79 0.15 4.85 -1.24
C LEU A 79 -0.71 5.89 -1.95
N PHE A 80 -1.92 5.50 -2.33
CA PHE A 80 -3.01 6.43 -2.66
C PHE A 80 -4.13 6.22 -1.64
N HIS A 81 -4.66 7.29 -1.05
CA HIS A 81 -5.76 7.16 -0.09
C HIS A 81 -6.57 8.46 0.01
N GLY A 82 -7.89 8.34 -0.04
CA GLY A 82 -8.81 9.44 0.21
C GLY A 82 -8.76 9.91 1.66
N SER A 83 -8.58 11.21 1.90
CA SER A 83 -8.54 11.74 3.26
C SER A 83 -9.89 11.66 3.98
N ALA A 84 -10.97 11.44 3.23
CA ALA A 84 -12.34 11.28 3.71
C ALA A 84 -12.88 9.85 3.51
N ASP A 85 -12.00 8.86 3.32
CA ASP A 85 -12.39 7.45 3.19
C ASP A 85 -13.01 6.93 4.49
N ASN A 86 -14.28 6.51 4.40
CA ASN A 86 -15.06 5.98 5.51
C ASN A 86 -15.11 4.44 5.54
N LEU A 87 -14.58 3.76 4.52
CA LEU A 87 -14.62 2.30 4.40
C LEU A 87 -13.31 1.67 4.87
N VAL A 88 -12.18 2.20 4.42
CA VAL A 88 -10.86 1.81 4.90
C VAL A 88 -10.29 2.98 5.70
N PRO A 89 -9.79 2.76 6.93
CA PRO A 89 -9.27 3.86 7.72
C PRO A 89 -8.13 4.58 6.98
N TYR A 90 -8.26 5.89 6.78
CA TYR A 90 -7.18 6.74 6.30
C TYR A 90 -6.07 6.94 7.35
N ASN A 91 -6.50 7.18 8.60
CA ASN A 91 -5.66 7.22 9.78
C ASN A 91 -5.62 5.82 10.43
N ASN A 92 -5.72 5.72 11.75
CA ASN A 92 -5.83 4.46 12.45
C ASN A 92 -7.16 4.37 13.22
N THR A 93 -7.72 3.17 13.24
CA THR A 93 -8.82 2.79 14.13
C THR A 93 -8.28 1.71 15.08
N ARG A 94 -8.39 1.91 16.40
CA ARG A 94 -7.81 1.00 17.40
C ARG A 94 -8.78 0.70 18.53
N PHE A 95 -8.70 -0.53 19.03
CA PHE A 95 -9.26 -0.96 20.31
C PHE A 95 -8.14 -1.67 21.08
N PHE A 96 -7.65 -1.04 22.16
CA PHE A 96 -6.40 -1.41 22.82
C PHE A 96 -5.23 -1.51 21.81
N ASN A 97 -4.52 -2.64 21.77
CA ASN A 97 -3.38 -2.88 20.88
C ASN A 97 -3.80 -3.37 19.49
N ILE A 98 -5.09 -3.65 19.28
CA ILE A 98 -5.60 -4.20 18.03
C ILE A 98 -6.13 -3.04 17.18
N GLY A 99 -5.73 -2.95 15.92
CA GLY A 99 -6.22 -1.90 15.04
C GLY A 99 -5.90 -2.09 13.57
N MET A 100 -6.53 -1.20 12.79
CA MET A 100 -6.30 -1.00 11.37
C MET A 100 -5.53 0.31 11.19
N PHE A 101 -4.48 0.28 10.38
CA PHE A 101 -3.52 1.37 10.22
C PHE A 101 -3.44 1.76 8.75
N GLY A 102 -4.14 2.84 8.41
CA GLY A 102 -4.24 3.41 7.08
C GLY A 102 -3.00 4.09 6.58
N SER A 103 -3.05 4.49 5.31
CA SER A 103 -1.94 5.11 4.59
C SER A 103 -1.35 6.32 5.31
N ASN A 104 -2.14 7.18 5.96
CA ASN A 104 -1.58 8.34 6.68
C ASN A 104 -0.79 7.92 7.92
N THR A 105 -1.25 6.89 8.63
CA THR A 105 -0.50 6.36 9.77
C THR A 105 0.76 5.64 9.29
N LEU A 106 0.67 4.86 8.21
CA LEU A 106 1.83 4.18 7.61
C LEU A 106 2.87 5.17 7.11
N ALA A 107 2.47 6.22 6.38
CA ALA A 107 3.39 7.27 5.91
C ALA A 107 4.13 7.94 7.07
N LYS A 108 3.44 8.25 8.17
CA LYS A 108 4.09 8.80 9.39
C LYS A 108 5.10 7.83 10.00
N GLU A 109 4.77 6.55 10.09
CA GLU A 109 5.71 5.54 10.59
C GLU A 109 6.89 5.34 9.62
N PHE A 110 6.66 5.33 8.31
CA PHE A 110 7.71 5.22 7.30
C PHE A 110 8.66 6.41 7.35
N ARG A 111 8.12 7.62 7.46
CA ARG A 111 8.92 8.84 7.61
C ARG A 111 9.76 8.82 8.88
N LYS A 112 9.17 8.42 10.01
CA LYS A 112 9.85 8.34 11.30
C LYS A 112 11.02 7.36 11.29
N ASN A 113 10.88 6.24 10.56
CA ASN A 113 11.88 5.18 10.51
C ASN A 113 12.74 5.19 9.25
N GLU A 114 12.67 6.26 8.45
CA GLU A 114 13.43 6.43 7.21
C GLU A 114 13.25 5.26 6.23
N TYR A 115 12.00 4.83 6.03
CA TYR A 115 11.62 3.86 4.98
C TYR A 115 11.10 4.56 3.71
N PRO A 116 11.65 4.27 2.51
CA PRO A 116 11.25 4.97 1.29
C PRO A 116 9.77 4.81 0.95
N TYR A 117 9.08 5.91 0.65
CA TYR A 117 7.69 5.88 0.23
C TYR A 117 7.31 7.09 -0.63
N LEU A 118 6.19 6.95 -1.33
CA LEU A 118 5.47 8.02 -2.00
C LEU A 118 4.00 7.92 -1.59
N PHE A 119 3.47 8.99 -0.98
CA PHE A 119 2.10 9.01 -0.50
C PHE A 119 1.32 10.15 -1.14
N TYR A 120 0.27 9.79 -1.89
CA TYR A 120 -0.78 10.68 -2.34
C TYR A 120 -1.95 10.63 -1.36
N SER A 121 -2.04 11.65 -0.52
CA SER A 121 -3.23 11.96 0.26
C SER A 121 -4.19 12.74 -0.63
N MET A 122 -5.29 12.10 -1.04
CA MET A 122 -6.29 12.72 -1.92
C MET A 122 -7.29 13.52 -1.08
N GLU A 123 -7.09 14.83 -0.98
CA GLU A 123 -7.86 15.74 -0.12
C GLU A 123 -9.35 15.71 -0.46
N GLY A 124 -10.17 15.43 0.54
CA GLY A 124 -11.64 15.43 0.43
C GLY A 124 -12.23 14.28 -0.39
N ASN A 125 -11.40 13.40 -0.95
CA ASN A 125 -11.85 12.22 -1.67
C ASN A 125 -12.12 11.08 -0.67
N GLY A 126 -13.10 10.24 -1.00
CA GLY A 126 -13.51 9.07 -0.24
C GLY A 126 -12.84 7.78 -0.73
N HIS A 127 -13.61 6.69 -0.74
CA HIS A 127 -13.10 5.37 -1.09
C HIS A 127 -12.93 5.15 -2.61
N GLU A 128 -13.43 6.04 -3.46
CA GLU A 128 -13.22 6.03 -4.92
C GLU A 128 -11.73 6.12 -5.32
N VAL A 129 -10.86 6.58 -4.40
CA VAL A 129 -9.39 6.56 -4.55
C VAL A 129 -8.84 5.13 -4.65
N ALA A 130 -9.62 4.13 -4.27
CA ALA A 130 -9.29 2.72 -4.51
C ALA A 130 -9.24 2.39 -6.02
N GLU A 131 -9.88 3.18 -6.88
CA GLU A 131 -10.09 2.83 -8.29
C GLU A 131 -9.38 3.81 -9.24
N TYR A 132 -9.76 5.08 -9.23
CA TYR A 132 -9.33 6.00 -10.29
C TYR A 132 -7.81 6.20 -10.43
N PRO A 133 -6.97 6.12 -9.37
CA PRO A 133 -5.52 6.26 -9.57
C PRO A 133 -4.91 5.12 -10.39
N MET A 134 -5.61 4.00 -10.53
CA MET A 134 -5.17 2.89 -11.38
C MET A 134 -5.18 3.24 -12.87
N THR A 135 -5.95 4.26 -13.28
CA THR A 135 -6.02 4.75 -14.66
C THR A 135 -5.41 6.14 -14.79
N ASP A 136 -5.72 7.02 -13.84
CA ASP A 136 -5.43 8.45 -13.96
C ASP A 136 -3.99 8.79 -13.54
N PHE A 137 -3.35 7.92 -12.76
CA PHE A 137 -2.01 8.14 -12.17
C PHE A 137 -0.96 7.13 -12.69
N LEU A 138 -1.18 6.58 -13.89
CA LEU A 138 -0.22 5.67 -14.53
C LEU A 138 1.19 6.27 -14.66
N PRO A 139 1.37 7.55 -15.05
CA PRO A 139 2.70 8.17 -15.08
C PRO A 139 3.39 8.20 -13.71
N GLU A 140 2.65 8.51 -12.65
CA GLU A 140 3.17 8.55 -11.27
C GLU A 140 3.53 7.16 -10.76
N ILE A 141 2.75 6.15 -11.12
CA ILE A 141 3.04 4.74 -10.84
C ILE A 141 4.31 4.31 -11.56
N GLU A 142 4.45 4.61 -12.86
CA GLU A 142 5.66 4.31 -13.63
C GLU A 142 6.90 5.02 -13.05
N GLN A 143 6.75 6.29 -12.66
CA GLN A 143 7.81 7.06 -12.03
C GLN A 143 8.23 6.43 -10.70
N PHE A 144 7.27 5.99 -9.89
CA PHE A 144 7.56 5.27 -8.64
C PHE A 144 8.34 3.98 -8.90
N ILE A 145 7.90 3.16 -9.86
CA ILE A 145 8.59 1.92 -10.23
C ILE A 145 10.03 2.21 -10.65
N THR A 146 10.22 3.21 -11.52
CA THR A 146 11.53 3.60 -12.02
C THR A 146 12.44 4.09 -10.89
N ASP A 147 11.95 5.02 -10.06
CA ASP A 147 12.79 5.69 -9.08
C ASP A 147 13.06 4.85 -7.84
N TYR A 148 12.03 4.25 -7.27
CA TYR A 148 12.15 3.53 -6.00
C TYR A 148 12.59 2.09 -6.22
N ILE A 149 12.16 1.45 -7.33
CA ILE A 149 12.38 0.02 -7.54
C ILE A 149 13.60 -0.23 -8.41
N PHE A 150 13.76 0.44 -9.55
CA PHE A 150 14.93 0.24 -10.42
C PHE A 150 16.13 1.07 -9.96
N ASN A 151 15.94 2.37 -9.75
CA ASN A 151 17.03 3.28 -9.39
C ASN A 151 17.34 3.31 -7.89
N LYS A 152 16.52 2.65 -7.06
CA LYS A 152 16.71 2.53 -5.60
C LYS A 152 16.85 3.86 -4.87
N LYS A 153 16.23 4.93 -5.38
CA LYS A 153 16.23 6.23 -4.71
C LYS A 153 15.60 6.11 -3.32
N GLN A 154 16.19 6.78 -2.34
CA GLN A 154 15.73 6.80 -0.95
C GLN A 154 14.92 8.08 -0.72
N LEU A 155 13.67 8.09 -1.20
CA LEU A 155 12.79 9.27 -1.15
C LEU A 155 11.63 9.05 -0.18
N PHE A 156 11.19 10.13 0.48
CA PHE A 156 10.13 10.14 1.50
C PHE A 156 9.18 11.27 1.18
N ILE A 157 8.22 11.01 0.30
CA ILE A 157 7.42 12.06 -0.32
C ILE A 157 5.97 11.96 0.15
N ASP A 158 5.48 13.05 0.74
CA ASP A 158 4.06 13.26 1.02
C ASP A 158 3.52 14.29 0.03
N ILE A 159 2.45 13.93 -0.68
CA ILE A 159 1.70 14.79 -1.58
C ILE A 159 0.30 14.94 -0.99
N ASN A 160 -0.08 16.17 -0.69
CA ASN A 160 -1.48 16.52 -0.52
C ASN A 160 -2.03 16.88 -1.91
N TYR A 161 -2.84 15.99 -2.48
CA TYR A 161 -3.41 16.12 -3.82
C TYR A 161 -4.85 16.60 -3.73
N ARG A 162 -5.17 17.69 -4.42
CA ARG A 162 -6.53 18.22 -4.51
C ARG A 162 -6.86 18.58 -5.95
N ASP A 163 -7.90 17.94 -6.47
CA ASP A 163 -8.54 18.31 -7.73
C ASP A 163 -9.90 18.94 -7.42
N LYS A 164 -10.06 20.23 -7.71
CA LYS A 164 -11.31 20.96 -7.47
C LYS A 164 -12.44 20.53 -8.41
N ASN A 165 -12.10 19.94 -9.54
CA ASN A 165 -13.06 19.57 -10.58
C ASN A 165 -13.44 18.09 -10.51
N ARG A 166 -12.76 17.30 -9.67
CA ARG A 166 -13.12 15.89 -9.45
C ARG A 166 -14.43 15.82 -8.68
N VAL A 167 -15.41 15.15 -9.30
CA VAL A 167 -16.66 14.80 -8.64
C VAL A 167 -16.33 13.66 -7.67
N VAL A 168 -16.51 13.91 -6.38
CA VAL A 168 -16.36 12.88 -5.34
C VAL A 168 -17.59 11.98 -5.40
N GLU A 169 -17.38 10.71 -5.71
CA GLU A 169 -18.44 9.71 -5.61
C GLU A 169 -18.66 9.39 -4.13
N ILE A 170 -19.71 9.97 -3.54
CA ILE A 170 -20.09 9.69 -2.16
C ILE A 170 -20.75 8.33 -2.12
N SER A 171 -20.02 7.33 -1.66
CA SER A 171 -20.54 6.00 -1.34
C SER A 171 -20.50 5.78 0.16
N ASP A 172 -21.68 5.80 0.78
CA ASP A 172 -21.85 5.74 2.24
C ASP A 172 -21.89 4.30 2.79
N SER A 173 -21.85 3.27 1.92
CA SER A 173 -21.93 1.88 2.37
C SER A 173 -21.07 0.91 1.56
N PRO A 174 -20.48 -0.12 2.21
CA PRO A 174 -19.76 -1.18 1.49
C PRO A 174 -20.60 -1.82 0.37
N LYS A 175 -21.93 -1.89 0.54
CA LYS A 175 -22.84 -2.53 -0.44
C LYS A 175 -22.86 -1.82 -1.78
N ASP A 176 -22.55 -0.53 -1.83
CA ASP A 176 -22.61 0.25 -3.06
C ASP A 176 -21.42 -0.04 -3.99
N TYR A 177 -20.30 -0.56 -3.45
CA TYR A 177 -19.12 -1.01 -4.22
C TYR A 177 -19.21 -2.46 -4.73
N TYR A 178 -20.12 -3.28 -4.21
CA TYR A 178 -20.24 -4.70 -4.56
C TYR A 178 -21.54 -5.05 -5.33
N LYS A 179 -22.25 -4.04 -5.84
CA LYS A 179 -23.41 -4.26 -6.73
C LYS A 179 -22.91 -4.60 -8.13
N ASN A 180 -22.76 -5.90 -8.39
CA ASN A 180 -22.69 -6.46 -9.75
C ASN A 180 -24.09 -6.48 -10.39
#